data_AF-A0A9X3HT32-F1
#
_entry.id   AF-A0A9X3HT32-F1
#
_cell.length_a   1.000
_cell.length_b   1.000
_cell.length_c   1.000
_cell.angle_alpha   90.00
_cell.angle_beta   90.00
_cell.angle_gamma   90.00
#
_symmetry.space_group_name_H-M   'P 1'
#
loop_
_entity.id
_entity.type
_entity.pdbx_description
1 polymer ?
#
loop_
_entity_poly.entity_id
_entity_poly.type
_entity_poly.pdbx_seq_one_letter_code
_entity_poly.pdbx_strand_id
1 'polypeptide(L)'
;MLLFNCTKAAADFFTVKRNGKKISPLEEPPTDAVSGSEAVNVLNTPTAPISAWLVHVVNVQRKKVLIAMHVETRYAMVFVGIQKGDWLEFTNQLLERLFNNMQFFGEEFEMCDEESFEEMFNEFIKLHPKPFFCQRGDRSVQSHINDVAWQFENRVYQVGSLPDGHEECASFDEWINSLIRSTKQKKDHFHPDEEMFIDWMQTYSELGDNEDKLIRQLFGSLRRQMMHAEMVKRGIPDDDYFDGMNAELSQAIHEYYQEIAPDTFNEETPDNVIDFNQAKKRKLH
;
A
#
# COMPACT_ATOMS: atom_id res chain seq x y z
N MET A 1 3.89 -16.39 -2.29
CA MET A 1 4.55 -16.11 -3.60
C MET A 1 4.32 -14.67 -4.03
N LEU A 2 5.41 -13.92 -4.25
CA LEU A 2 5.37 -12.56 -4.79
C LEU A 2 5.41 -12.63 -6.32
N LEU A 3 4.34 -12.18 -6.99
CA LEU A 3 4.13 -12.34 -8.42
C LEU A 3 4.03 -10.99 -9.13
N PHE A 4 4.94 -10.71 -10.05
CA PHE A 4 4.92 -9.56 -10.94
C PHE A 4 4.42 -9.93 -12.34
N ASN A 5 3.14 -9.70 -12.58
CA ASN A 5 2.52 -9.76 -13.89
C ASN A 5 3.01 -8.56 -14.72
N CYS A 6 3.85 -8.81 -15.70
CA CYS A 6 4.40 -7.77 -16.57
C CYS A 6 3.54 -7.65 -17.83
N THR A 7 2.97 -6.46 -18.04
CA THR A 7 2.42 -6.09 -19.35
C THR A 7 3.49 -6.21 -20.43
N LYS A 8 3.12 -6.23 -21.72
CA LYS A 8 4.10 -6.27 -22.81
C LYS A 8 5.18 -5.18 -22.68
N ALA A 9 4.79 -3.96 -22.33
CA ALA A 9 5.72 -2.85 -22.15
C ALA A 9 6.72 -3.09 -21.01
N ALA A 10 6.27 -3.65 -19.88
CA ALA A 10 7.14 -4.02 -18.76
C ALA A 10 8.04 -5.22 -19.09
N ALA A 11 7.49 -6.23 -19.75
CA ALA A 11 8.24 -7.40 -20.21
C ALA A 11 9.39 -7.01 -21.14
N ASP A 12 9.12 -6.12 -22.11
CA ASP A 12 10.12 -5.58 -23.03
C ASP A 12 11.14 -4.66 -22.33
N PHE A 13 10.74 -4.01 -21.23
CA PHE A 13 11.61 -3.16 -20.42
C PHE A 13 12.58 -3.98 -19.58
N PHE A 14 12.12 -5.05 -18.93
CA PHE A 14 12.97 -5.94 -18.14
C PHE A 14 13.78 -6.95 -18.96
N THR A 15 13.45 -7.10 -20.25
CA THR A 15 14.22 -7.94 -21.17
C THR A 15 15.30 -7.12 -21.88
N VAL A 16 16.56 -7.55 -21.78
CA VAL A 16 17.69 -6.97 -22.50
C VAL A 16 18.51 -8.02 -23.24
N LYS A 17 19.27 -7.60 -24.25
CA LYS A 17 20.32 -8.43 -24.86
C LYS A 17 21.67 -7.92 -24.38
N ARG A 18 22.47 -8.77 -23.73
CA ARG A 18 23.88 -8.47 -23.41
C ARG A 18 24.75 -9.55 -24.06
N ASN A 19 25.73 -9.14 -24.86
CA ASN A 19 26.60 -10.04 -25.62
C ASN A 19 25.85 -11.10 -26.44
N GLY A 20 24.77 -10.68 -27.11
CA GLY A 20 23.91 -11.56 -27.93
C GLY A 20 22.97 -12.48 -27.14
N LYS A 21 23.11 -12.58 -25.81
CA LYS A 21 22.24 -13.40 -24.96
C LYS A 21 21.08 -12.58 -24.41
N LYS A 22 19.87 -13.14 -24.46
CA LYS A 22 18.67 -12.59 -23.81
C LYS A 22 18.82 -12.76 -22.29
N ILE A 23 18.72 -11.67 -21.56
CA ILE A 23 18.63 -11.63 -20.10
C ILE A 23 17.25 -11.08 -19.76
N SER A 24 16.50 -11.83 -18.97
CA SER A 24 15.11 -11.55 -18.63
C SER A 24 14.76 -12.26 -17.33
N PRO A 25 14.05 -11.60 -16.39
CA PRO A 25 13.50 -12.26 -15.22
C PRO A 25 12.23 -13.06 -15.53
N LEU A 26 11.65 -12.86 -16.72
CA LEU A 26 10.36 -13.44 -17.10
C LEU A 26 10.45 -14.96 -17.22
N GLU A 27 9.54 -15.63 -16.52
CA GLU A 27 9.27 -17.07 -16.54
C GLU A 27 7.84 -17.31 -17.07
N GLU A 28 7.50 -18.56 -17.37
CA GLU A 28 6.12 -18.93 -17.74
C GLU A 28 5.19 -18.70 -16.55
N PRO A 29 3.96 -18.17 -16.75
CA PRO A 29 3.09 -17.90 -15.62
C PRO A 29 2.79 -19.15 -14.78
N PRO A 30 2.80 -19.05 -13.44
CA PRO A 30 2.71 -20.22 -12.55
C PRO A 30 1.28 -20.77 -12.40
N THR A 31 0.27 -19.97 -12.79
CA THR A 31 -1.16 -20.26 -12.73
C THR A 31 -1.84 -19.67 -13.95
N ASP A 32 -3.08 -20.04 -14.29
CA ASP A 32 -3.83 -19.39 -15.37
C ASP A 32 -4.43 -18.03 -14.98
N ALA A 33 -4.69 -17.80 -13.69
CA ALA A 33 -5.33 -16.59 -13.17
C ALA A 33 -4.32 -15.48 -12.79
N VAL A 34 -4.70 -14.21 -12.96
CA VAL A 34 -3.90 -13.04 -12.52
C VAL A 34 -3.93 -12.90 -10.99
N SER A 35 -5.10 -13.06 -10.38
CA SER A 35 -5.32 -12.99 -8.94
C SER A 35 -5.26 -14.39 -8.32
N GLY A 36 -4.59 -14.48 -7.17
CA GLY A 36 -4.28 -15.74 -6.51
C GLY A 36 -5.33 -16.29 -5.56
N SER A 37 -6.63 -16.11 -5.83
CA SER A 37 -7.67 -16.74 -4.99
C SER A 37 -7.56 -18.27 -4.98
N GLU A 38 -6.83 -18.85 -5.93
CA GLU A 38 -6.40 -20.24 -5.92
C GLU A 38 -4.91 -20.32 -5.59
N ALA A 39 -4.61 -20.28 -4.28
CA ALA A 39 -3.75 -21.23 -3.62
C ALA A 39 -3.04 -22.21 -4.61
N VAL A 40 -1.81 -21.87 -5.07
CA VAL A 40 -1.07 -22.75 -5.98
C VAL A 40 -0.57 -23.96 -5.22
N ASN A 41 -1.07 -25.15 -5.57
CA ASN A 41 -0.50 -26.43 -5.14
C ASN A 41 0.88 -26.63 -5.77
N VAL A 42 1.88 -25.88 -5.31
CA VAL A 42 3.28 -26.17 -5.59
C VAL A 42 3.71 -27.17 -4.52
N LEU A 43 3.71 -28.46 -4.86
CA LEU A 43 4.40 -29.52 -4.08
C LEU A 43 3.99 -29.65 -2.60
N ASN A 44 2.79 -30.19 -2.31
CA ASN A 44 2.39 -30.71 -0.99
C ASN A 44 2.71 -29.82 0.24
N THR A 45 2.78 -28.50 0.05
CA THR A 45 2.97 -27.51 1.12
C THR A 45 1.68 -26.71 1.29
N PRO A 46 1.36 -26.24 2.51
CA PRO A 46 0.22 -25.34 2.72
C PRO A 46 0.35 -24.16 1.76
N THR A 47 -0.75 -23.83 1.09
CA THR A 47 -0.77 -22.90 -0.02
C THR A 47 -0.40 -21.50 0.43
N ALA A 48 0.86 -21.11 0.16
CA ALA A 48 1.35 -19.77 0.48
C ALA A 48 0.51 -18.71 -0.26
N PRO A 49 0.13 -17.60 0.40
CA PRO A 49 -0.64 -16.53 -0.21
C PRO A 49 0.12 -15.94 -1.41
N ILE A 50 -0.61 -15.52 -2.44
CA ILE A 50 -0.03 -14.88 -3.61
C ILE A 50 -0.20 -13.37 -3.47
N SER A 51 0.90 -12.63 -3.31
CA SER A 51 0.91 -11.17 -3.46
C SER A 51 1.15 -10.85 -4.93
N ALA A 52 0.08 -10.60 -5.68
CA ALA A 52 0.12 -10.39 -7.12
C ALA A 52 0.13 -8.89 -7.46
N TRP A 53 1.03 -8.49 -8.36
CA TRP A 53 1.19 -7.12 -8.83
C TRP A 53 1.11 -7.10 -10.36
N LEU A 54 0.50 -6.06 -10.95
CA LEU A 54 0.62 -5.75 -12.36
C LEU A 54 1.64 -4.62 -12.55
N VAL A 55 2.63 -4.84 -13.40
CA VAL A 55 3.68 -3.87 -13.73
C VAL A 55 3.49 -3.37 -15.15
N HIS A 56 3.45 -2.06 -15.30
CA HIS A 56 3.35 -1.36 -16.57
C HIS A 56 4.45 -0.30 -16.71
N VAL A 57 4.76 0.04 -17.96
CA VAL A 57 5.76 1.05 -18.29
C VAL A 57 5.14 2.11 -19.17
N VAL A 58 5.21 3.35 -18.71
CA VAL A 58 4.76 4.54 -19.45
C VAL A 58 5.97 5.43 -19.81
N ASN A 59 5.74 6.41 -20.68
CA ASN A 59 6.72 7.44 -20.98
C ASN A 59 6.21 8.77 -20.42
N VAL A 60 6.99 9.41 -19.56
CA VAL A 60 6.69 10.73 -19.00
C VAL A 60 7.90 11.61 -19.18
N GLN A 61 7.73 12.80 -19.78
CA GLN A 61 8.85 13.68 -20.16
C GLN A 61 9.99 12.95 -20.89
N ARG A 62 9.64 12.03 -21.82
CA ARG A 62 10.57 11.17 -22.58
C ARG A 62 11.41 10.18 -21.74
N LYS A 63 11.16 10.06 -20.44
CA LYS A 63 11.77 9.03 -19.58
C LYS A 63 10.80 7.88 -19.36
N LYS A 64 11.36 6.68 -19.15
CA LYS A 64 10.60 5.49 -18.78
C LYS A 64 10.24 5.58 -17.30
N VAL A 65 8.97 5.33 -17.01
CA VAL A 65 8.44 5.29 -15.64
C VAL A 65 7.69 3.98 -15.49
N LEU A 66 7.97 3.25 -14.41
CA LEU A 66 7.23 2.03 -14.09
C LEU A 66 6.10 2.37 -13.11
N ILE A 67 4.97 1.72 -13.30
CA ILE A 67 3.85 1.74 -12.36
C ILE A 67 3.59 0.29 -11.98
N ALA A 68 3.70 -0.02 -10.69
CA ALA A 68 3.29 -1.30 -10.14
C ALA A 68 1.97 -1.09 -9.40
N MET A 69 1.03 -2.02 -9.56
CA MET A 69 -0.23 -2.00 -8.84
C MET A 69 -0.53 -3.36 -8.25
N HIS A 70 -0.72 -3.44 -6.93
CA HIS A 70 -1.19 -4.65 -6.27
C HIS A 70 -2.56 -5.00 -6.83
N VAL A 71 -2.72 -6.26 -7.25
CA VAL A 71 -3.91 -6.70 -7.97
C VAL A 71 -5.10 -6.59 -7.03
N GLU A 72 -5.09 -7.19 -5.85
CA GLU A 72 -6.32 -7.23 -5.04
C GLU A 72 -6.74 -5.85 -4.51
N THR A 73 -5.79 -5.08 -3.99
CA THR A 73 -6.06 -3.83 -3.25
C THR A 73 -6.01 -2.59 -4.15
N ARG A 74 -5.54 -2.74 -5.40
CA ARG A 74 -5.26 -1.64 -6.34
C ARG A 74 -4.25 -0.61 -5.82
N TYR A 75 -3.48 -0.96 -4.79
CA TYR A 75 -2.40 -0.13 -4.26
C TYR A 75 -1.33 0.08 -5.32
N ALA A 76 -1.00 1.33 -5.61
CA ALA A 76 -0.15 1.72 -6.73
C ALA A 76 1.15 2.35 -6.25
N MET A 77 2.24 2.07 -6.97
CA MET A 77 3.56 2.61 -6.71
C MET A 77 4.22 3.05 -8.01
N VAL A 78 4.85 4.22 -8.03
CA VAL A 78 5.54 4.76 -9.20
C VAL A 78 7.05 4.70 -9.02
N PHE A 79 7.77 4.37 -10.10
CA PHE A 79 9.23 4.24 -10.08
C PHE A 79 9.83 5.00 -11.25
N VAL A 80 10.69 5.96 -10.92
CA VAL A 80 11.50 6.74 -11.86
C VAL A 80 12.96 6.32 -11.74
N GLY A 81 13.74 6.50 -12.82
CA GLY A 81 15.19 6.26 -12.76
C GLY A 81 15.63 4.80 -12.83
N ILE A 82 14.72 3.82 -12.79
CA ILE A 82 15.04 2.41 -12.99
C ILE A 82 15.65 2.21 -14.38
N GLN A 83 16.76 1.49 -14.44
CA GLN A 83 17.44 1.20 -15.70
C GLN A 83 16.76 0.05 -16.46
N LYS A 84 16.84 0.09 -17.80
CA LYS A 84 16.31 -0.98 -18.63
C LYS A 84 17.00 -2.31 -18.31
N GLY A 85 16.21 -3.34 -18.01
CA GLY A 85 16.69 -4.66 -17.61
C GLY A 85 17.02 -4.81 -16.12
N ASP A 86 16.86 -3.74 -15.32
CA ASP A 86 17.16 -3.75 -13.89
C ASP A 86 15.91 -4.06 -13.06
N TRP A 87 15.49 -5.33 -13.13
CA TRP A 87 14.36 -5.84 -12.37
C TRP A 87 14.69 -6.02 -10.87
N LEU A 88 15.97 -6.12 -10.52
CA LEU A 88 16.40 -6.25 -9.13
C LEU A 88 16.24 -4.92 -8.41
N GLU A 89 16.73 -3.83 -8.99
CA GLU A 89 16.55 -2.48 -8.43
C GLU A 89 15.06 -2.13 -8.30
N PHE A 90 14.26 -2.43 -9.33
CA PHE A 90 12.81 -2.27 -9.24
C PHE A 90 12.20 -3.03 -8.04
N THR A 91 12.60 -4.29 -7.83
CA THR A 91 12.08 -5.10 -6.73
C THR A 91 12.50 -4.54 -5.38
N ASN A 92 13.76 -4.14 -5.24
CA ASN A 92 14.29 -3.57 -4.00
C ASN A 92 13.54 -2.29 -3.62
N GLN A 93 13.38 -1.34 -4.55
CA GLN A 93 12.65 -0.10 -4.29
C GLN A 93 11.17 -0.35 -3.96
N LEU A 94 10.55 -1.34 -4.60
CA LEU A 94 9.17 -1.69 -4.31
C LEU A 94 9.02 -2.24 -2.90
N LEU A 95 9.87 -3.20 -2.51
CA LEU A 95 9.80 -3.83 -1.20
C LEU A 95 10.15 -2.84 -0.08
N GLU A 96 11.22 -2.07 -0.24
CA GLU A 96 11.64 -1.05 0.73
C GLU A 96 10.51 -0.05 0.99
N ARG A 97 9.95 0.57 -0.07
CA ARG A 97 8.87 1.55 0.11
C ARG A 97 7.56 0.93 0.58
N LEU A 98 7.26 -0.31 0.19
CA LEU A 98 6.09 -1.01 0.71
C LEU A 98 6.23 -1.21 2.22
N PHE A 99 7.34 -1.77 2.68
CA PHE A 99 7.56 -2.03 4.10
C PHE A 99 7.60 -0.74 4.91
N ASN A 100 8.29 0.30 4.44
CA ASN A 100 8.30 1.59 5.12
C ASN A 100 6.88 2.16 5.29
N ASN A 101 6.00 2.01 4.30
CA ASN A 101 4.62 2.47 4.42
C ASN A 101 3.77 1.57 5.34
N MET A 102 3.97 0.25 5.32
CA MET A 102 3.26 -0.65 6.24
C MET A 102 3.70 -0.42 7.68
N GLN A 103 4.99 -0.22 7.92
CA GLN A 103 5.53 0.15 9.23
C GLN A 103 4.97 1.50 9.69
N PHE A 104 4.98 2.51 8.82
CA PHE A 104 4.44 3.83 9.12
C PHE A 104 2.98 3.74 9.59
N PHE A 105 2.11 3.01 8.89
CA PHE A 105 0.73 2.84 9.34
C PHE A 105 0.62 2.01 10.62
N GLY A 106 1.43 0.95 10.78
CA GLY A 106 1.47 0.16 12.00
C GLY A 106 1.83 0.99 13.24
N GLU A 107 2.82 1.86 13.12
CA GLU A 107 3.25 2.78 14.18
C GLU A 107 2.24 3.92 14.40
N GLU A 108 1.76 4.57 13.33
CA GLU A 108 0.79 5.68 13.42
C GLU A 108 -0.54 5.25 14.07
N PHE A 109 -0.92 3.98 13.88
CA PHE A 109 -2.10 3.40 14.48
C PHE A 109 -1.84 2.67 15.80
N GLU A 110 -0.60 2.67 16.29
CA GLU A 110 -0.17 1.95 17.49
C GLU A 110 -0.56 0.46 17.47
N MET A 111 -0.65 -0.12 16.27
CA MET A 111 -0.99 -1.54 16.06
C MET A 111 0.25 -2.43 16.04
N CYS A 112 1.42 -1.85 15.76
CA CYS A 112 2.68 -2.55 15.67
C CYS A 112 3.79 -1.67 16.26
N ASP A 113 4.66 -2.29 17.05
CA ASP A 113 5.97 -1.75 17.39
C ASP A 113 7.05 -2.31 16.45
N GLU A 114 8.30 -1.89 16.67
CA GLU A 114 9.44 -2.31 15.85
C GLU A 114 9.64 -3.84 15.86
N GLU A 115 9.45 -4.50 17.01
CA GLU A 115 9.62 -5.95 17.17
C GLU A 115 8.55 -6.74 16.41
N SER A 116 7.28 -6.40 16.61
CA SER A 116 6.17 -7.03 15.88
C SER A 116 6.23 -6.76 14.37
N PHE A 117 6.73 -5.59 13.95
CA PHE A 117 7.00 -5.32 12.54
C PHE A 117 8.11 -6.19 11.95
N GLU A 118 9.19 -6.43 12.69
CA GLU A 118 10.26 -7.35 12.28
C GLU A 118 9.72 -8.78 12.10
N GLU A 119 8.82 -9.24 12.97
CA GLU A 119 8.16 -10.54 12.84
C GLU A 119 7.33 -10.65 11.56
N MET A 120 6.49 -9.64 11.27
CA MET A 120 5.70 -9.58 10.02
C MET A 120 6.60 -9.56 8.78
N PHE A 121 7.70 -8.80 8.81
CA PHE A 121 8.69 -8.78 7.75
C PHE A 121 9.29 -10.17 7.52
N ASN A 122 9.67 -10.87 8.59
CA ASN A 122 10.22 -12.22 8.50
C ASN A 122 9.20 -13.22 7.92
N GLU A 123 7.93 -13.11 8.29
CA GLU A 123 6.86 -13.94 7.72
C GLU A 123 6.65 -13.61 6.23
N PHE A 124 6.71 -12.34 5.82
CA PHE A 124 6.70 -11.96 4.40
C PHE A 124 7.82 -12.66 3.62
N ILE A 125 9.06 -12.60 4.10
CA ILE A 125 10.21 -13.20 3.42
C ILE A 125 10.05 -14.72 3.32
N LYS A 126 9.54 -15.36 4.37
CA LYS A 126 9.26 -16.80 4.40
C LYS A 126 8.17 -17.21 3.39
N LEU A 127 7.10 -16.43 3.26
CA LEU A 127 6.00 -16.71 2.31
C LEU A 127 6.34 -16.33 0.86
N HIS A 128 7.33 -15.46 0.66
CA HIS A 128 7.71 -14.88 -0.63
C HIS A 128 9.23 -14.97 -0.90
N PRO A 129 9.84 -16.18 -0.86
CA PRO A 129 11.30 -16.35 -0.85
C PRO A 129 12.00 -15.89 -2.12
N LYS A 130 11.27 -15.75 -3.24
CA LYS A 130 11.78 -15.23 -4.51
C LYS A 130 10.65 -14.52 -5.27
N PRO A 131 10.92 -13.34 -5.86
CA PRO A 131 9.97 -12.70 -6.78
C PRO A 131 9.85 -13.49 -8.09
N PHE A 132 8.62 -13.65 -8.57
CA PHE A 132 8.30 -14.31 -9.82
C PHE A 132 7.84 -13.28 -10.85
N PHE A 133 8.48 -13.22 -12.02
CA PHE A 133 8.07 -12.31 -13.09
C PHE A 133 7.49 -13.11 -14.25
N CYS A 134 6.34 -12.72 -14.78
CA CYS A 134 5.76 -13.38 -15.96
C CYS A 134 5.15 -12.34 -16.90
N GLN A 135 5.02 -12.67 -18.19
CA GLN A 135 4.32 -11.78 -19.11
C GLN A 135 2.81 -12.07 -19.08
N ARG A 136 2.05 -11.18 -18.44
CA ARG A 136 0.60 -11.27 -18.30
C ARG A 136 -0.01 -9.88 -18.13
N GLY A 137 -1.22 -9.68 -18.65
CA GLY A 137 -1.98 -8.46 -18.46
C GLY A 137 -3.27 -8.71 -17.70
N ASP A 138 -3.79 -7.68 -17.06
CA ASP A 138 -5.12 -7.63 -16.46
C ASP A 138 -5.80 -6.34 -16.89
N ARG A 139 -6.94 -6.46 -17.59
CA ARG A 139 -7.63 -5.28 -18.14
C ARG A 139 -8.23 -4.38 -17.06
N SER A 140 -8.66 -4.96 -15.95
CA SER A 140 -9.23 -4.21 -14.83
C SER A 140 -8.15 -3.40 -14.13
N VAL A 141 -7.05 -4.06 -13.75
CA VAL A 141 -5.89 -3.39 -13.12
C VAL A 141 -5.27 -2.37 -14.07
N GLN A 142 -5.14 -2.69 -15.37
CA GLN A 142 -4.59 -1.78 -16.38
C GLN A 142 -5.40 -0.49 -16.50
N SER A 143 -6.74 -0.54 -16.36
CA SER A 143 -7.57 0.67 -16.38
C SER A 143 -7.16 1.61 -15.23
N HIS A 144 -7.00 1.08 -14.02
CA HIS A 144 -6.58 1.88 -12.87
C HIS A 144 -5.12 2.35 -12.98
N ILE A 145 -4.23 1.56 -13.58
CA ILE A 145 -2.86 1.99 -13.90
C ILE A 145 -2.88 3.17 -14.88
N ASN A 146 -3.77 3.17 -15.87
CA ASN A 146 -3.89 4.29 -16.81
C ASN A 146 -4.33 5.58 -16.08
N ASP A 147 -5.25 5.46 -15.11
CA ASP A 147 -5.64 6.60 -14.27
C ASP A 147 -4.45 7.13 -13.44
N VAL A 148 -3.67 6.23 -12.83
CA VAL A 148 -2.43 6.59 -12.11
C VAL A 148 -1.44 7.28 -13.04
N ALA A 149 -1.23 6.75 -14.24
CA ALA A 149 -0.34 7.34 -15.23
C ALA A 149 -0.77 8.77 -15.60
N TRP A 150 -2.07 8.99 -15.79
CA TRP A 150 -2.63 10.32 -16.07
C TRP A 150 -2.39 11.30 -14.91
N GLN A 151 -2.68 10.87 -13.67
CA GLN A 151 -2.44 11.69 -12.47
C GLN A 151 -0.96 12.03 -12.29
N PHE A 152 -0.08 11.04 -12.52
CA PHE A 152 1.36 11.21 -12.42
C PHE A 152 1.89 12.17 -13.49
N GLU A 153 1.47 12.02 -14.75
CA GLU A 153 1.83 12.93 -15.83
C GLU A 153 1.37 14.35 -15.56
N ASN A 154 0.14 14.53 -15.06
CA ASN A 154 -0.39 15.83 -14.66
C ASN A 154 0.43 16.45 -13.51
N ARG A 155 0.78 15.67 -12.47
CA ARG A 155 1.62 16.15 -11.36
C ARG A 155 3.00 16.60 -11.86
N VAL A 156 3.64 15.80 -12.70
CA VAL A 156 4.95 16.10 -13.30
C VAL A 156 4.88 17.35 -14.19
N TYR A 157 3.79 17.53 -14.93
CA TYR A 157 3.55 18.75 -15.70
C TYR A 157 3.44 19.99 -14.80
N GLN A 158 2.71 19.90 -13.68
CA GLN A 158 2.53 21.01 -12.73
C GLN A 158 3.82 21.38 -11.99
N VAL A 159 4.59 20.39 -11.55
CA VAL A 159 5.86 20.59 -10.84
C VAL A 159 6.98 21.01 -11.79
N GLY A 160 6.93 20.56 -13.04
CA GLY A 160 7.92 20.84 -14.09
C GLY A 160 9.05 19.81 -14.17
N SER A 161 9.12 18.86 -13.24
CA SER A 161 10.12 17.78 -13.20
C SER A 161 9.50 16.46 -12.78
N LEU A 162 10.20 15.37 -13.10
CA LEU A 162 9.96 14.08 -12.46
C LEU A 162 10.39 14.14 -10.98
N PRO A 163 9.80 13.31 -10.11
CA PRO A 163 10.25 13.16 -8.74
C PRO A 163 11.75 12.90 -8.65
N ASP A 164 12.42 13.53 -7.69
CA ASP A 164 13.82 13.30 -7.36
C ASP A 164 13.95 12.48 -6.08
N GLY A 165 14.45 11.25 -6.20
CA GLY A 165 14.67 10.35 -5.07
C GLY A 165 13.41 9.61 -4.57
N HIS A 166 13.61 8.87 -3.48
CA HIS A 166 12.61 7.96 -2.92
C HIS A 166 11.47 8.71 -2.22
N GLU A 167 11.78 9.81 -1.52
CA GLU A 167 10.80 10.59 -0.74
C GLU A 167 9.71 11.21 -1.63
N GLU A 168 10.08 11.85 -2.74
CA GLU A 168 9.10 12.44 -3.66
C GLU A 168 8.25 11.38 -4.36
N CYS A 169 8.81 10.20 -4.64
CA CYS A 169 8.04 9.06 -5.15
C CYS A 169 7.07 8.53 -4.09
N ALA A 170 7.53 8.37 -2.85
CA ALA A 170 6.70 7.89 -1.74
C ALA A 170 5.54 8.85 -1.44
N SER A 171 5.77 10.17 -1.49
CA SER A 171 4.72 11.17 -1.33
C SER A 171 3.65 11.07 -2.44
N PHE A 172 4.06 10.78 -3.68
CA PHE A 172 3.09 10.51 -4.75
C PHE A 172 2.31 9.22 -4.50
N ASP A 173 2.99 8.14 -4.09
CA ASP A 173 2.38 6.86 -3.77
C ASP A 173 1.34 6.98 -2.65
N GLU A 174 1.66 7.69 -1.57
CA GLU A 174 0.75 7.99 -0.47
C GLU A 174 -0.51 8.72 -0.99
N TRP A 175 -0.30 9.82 -1.73
CA TRP A 175 -1.41 10.60 -2.25
C TRP A 175 -2.31 9.80 -3.20
N ILE A 176 -1.73 9.06 -4.16
CA ILE A 176 -2.51 8.34 -5.18
C ILE A 176 -3.29 7.17 -4.58
N ASN A 177 -2.80 6.58 -3.49
CA ASN A 177 -3.47 5.50 -2.76
C ASN A 177 -4.49 5.99 -1.76
N SER A 178 -4.43 7.27 -1.36
CA SER A 178 -5.51 7.90 -0.58
C SER A 178 -6.78 8.17 -1.40
N LEU A 179 -6.69 8.10 -2.74
CA LEU A 179 -7.83 8.36 -3.62
C LEU A 179 -8.76 7.14 -3.71
N ILE A 180 -10.06 7.41 -3.61
CA ILE A 180 -11.10 6.40 -3.72
C ILE A 180 -11.05 5.69 -5.08
N ARG A 181 -11.19 4.37 -5.06
CA ARG A 181 -11.37 3.52 -6.25
C ARG A 181 -12.62 2.66 -6.13
N SER A 182 -13.04 2.13 -7.28
CA SER A 182 -14.12 1.16 -7.39
C SER A 182 -13.76 0.13 -8.44
N THR A 183 -14.15 -1.12 -8.25
CA THR A 183 -14.04 -2.17 -9.27
C THR A 183 -15.42 -2.73 -9.58
N LYS A 184 -15.57 -3.49 -10.66
CA LYS A 184 -16.84 -4.20 -10.91
C LYS A 184 -17.09 -5.34 -9.91
N GLN A 185 -16.05 -5.78 -9.20
CA GLN A 185 -16.10 -6.90 -8.26
C GLN A 185 -16.50 -6.46 -6.85
N LYS A 186 -16.11 -5.24 -6.44
CA LYS A 186 -16.48 -4.64 -5.16
C LYS A 186 -17.65 -3.67 -5.37
N LYS A 187 -18.75 -3.89 -4.64
CA LYS A 187 -19.96 -3.03 -4.72
C LYS A 187 -19.67 -1.63 -4.22
N ASP A 188 -18.90 -1.55 -3.14
CA ASP A 188 -18.57 -0.30 -2.47
C ASP A 188 -17.24 0.25 -2.95
N HIS A 189 -17.13 1.57 -2.83
CA HIS A 189 -15.89 2.29 -3.05
C HIS A 189 -14.91 1.98 -1.92
N PHE A 190 -13.61 1.99 -2.21
CA PHE A 190 -12.57 1.68 -1.23
C PHE A 190 -11.33 2.53 -1.46
N HIS A 191 -10.49 2.64 -0.44
CA HIS A 191 -9.20 3.30 -0.52
C HIS A 191 -8.07 2.26 -0.62
N PRO A 192 -7.19 2.33 -1.64
CA PRO A 192 -6.12 1.35 -1.83
C PRO A 192 -5.11 1.19 -0.68
N ASP A 193 -4.73 2.28 -0.02
CA ASP A 193 -3.84 2.28 1.16
C ASP A 193 -4.45 1.50 2.33
N GLU A 194 -5.72 1.74 2.62
CA GLU A 194 -6.51 1.04 3.65
C GLU A 194 -6.64 -0.45 3.33
N GLU A 195 -7.03 -0.79 2.10
CA GLU A 195 -7.14 -2.21 1.69
C GLU A 195 -5.78 -2.92 1.68
N MET A 196 -4.69 -2.22 1.35
CA MET A 196 -3.34 -2.78 1.40
C MET A 196 -2.88 -3.06 2.82
N PHE A 197 -3.17 -2.14 3.74
CA PHE A 197 -2.81 -2.33 5.15
C PHE A 197 -3.63 -3.45 5.79
N ILE A 198 -4.94 -3.55 5.50
CA ILE A 198 -5.76 -4.69 5.94
C ILE A 198 -5.20 -6.01 5.40
N ASP A 199 -4.93 -6.10 4.09
CA ASP A 199 -4.34 -7.28 3.45
C ASP A 199 -2.99 -7.66 4.09
N TRP A 200 -2.15 -6.66 4.38
CA TRP A 200 -0.88 -6.85 5.08
C TRP A 200 -1.07 -7.43 6.48
N MET A 201 -1.89 -6.79 7.32
CA MET A 201 -2.13 -7.23 8.69
C MET A 201 -2.73 -8.64 8.74
N GLN A 202 -3.72 -8.93 7.90
CA GLN A 202 -4.34 -10.26 7.84
C GLN A 202 -3.39 -11.36 7.34
N THR A 203 -2.44 -11.01 6.48
CA THR A 203 -1.57 -12.01 5.85
C THR A 203 -0.31 -12.31 6.68
N TYR A 204 0.24 -11.30 7.34
CA TYR A 204 1.59 -11.39 7.94
C TYR A 204 1.62 -11.22 9.45
N SER A 205 0.56 -10.69 10.07
CA SER A 205 0.48 -10.58 11.53
C SER A 205 -0.30 -11.75 12.15
N GLU A 206 -0.14 -11.96 13.45
CA GLU A 206 -0.97 -12.92 14.21
C GLU A 206 -2.34 -12.34 14.62
N LEU A 207 -2.68 -11.12 14.18
CA LEU A 207 -3.97 -10.49 14.49
C LEU A 207 -5.10 -11.21 13.75
N GLY A 208 -6.24 -11.38 14.43
CA GLY A 208 -7.43 -12.01 13.85
C GLY A 208 -8.29 -11.04 13.03
N ASP A 209 -9.22 -11.60 12.24
CA ASP A 209 -10.17 -10.90 11.35
C ASP A 209 -11.00 -9.77 12.00
N ASN A 210 -10.99 -9.66 13.33
CA ASN A 210 -11.77 -8.67 14.07
C ASN A 210 -11.23 -7.23 13.91
N GLU A 211 -9.95 -7.07 13.59
CA GLU A 211 -9.29 -5.76 13.53
C GLU A 211 -9.61 -4.94 12.27
N ASP A 212 -10.21 -5.54 11.25
CA ASP A 212 -10.61 -4.83 10.03
C ASP A 212 -11.44 -3.59 10.32
N LYS A 213 -12.43 -3.70 11.22
CA LYS A 213 -13.30 -2.58 11.56
C LYS A 213 -12.51 -1.45 12.22
N LEU A 214 -11.59 -1.79 13.13
CA LEU A 214 -10.74 -0.83 13.82
C LEU A 214 -9.82 -0.12 12.81
N ILE A 215 -9.15 -0.87 11.94
CA ILE A 215 -8.28 -0.33 10.88
C ILE A 215 -9.06 0.67 10.01
N ARG A 216 -10.27 0.32 9.58
CA ARG A 216 -11.12 1.21 8.77
C ARG A 216 -11.50 2.49 9.52
N GLN A 217 -11.79 2.39 10.82
CA GLN A 217 -12.07 3.55 11.66
C GLN A 217 -10.84 4.47 11.81
N LEU A 218 -9.66 3.89 11.99
CA LEU A 218 -8.38 4.60 12.11
C LEU A 218 -8.01 5.33 10.82
N PHE A 219 -8.08 4.66 9.66
CA PHE A 219 -7.92 5.32 8.35
C PHE A 219 -8.96 6.43 8.13
N GLY A 220 -10.21 6.18 8.52
CA GLY A 220 -11.26 7.20 8.49
C GLY A 220 -10.89 8.44 9.32
N SER A 221 -10.32 8.25 10.50
CA SER A 221 -9.82 9.33 11.35
C SER A 221 -8.67 10.08 10.70
N LEU A 222 -7.65 9.36 10.24
CA LEU A 222 -6.47 9.92 9.59
C LEU A 222 -6.86 10.83 8.41
N ARG A 223 -7.74 10.36 7.52
CA ARG A 223 -8.20 11.17 6.37
C ARG A 223 -8.92 12.43 6.79
N ARG A 224 -9.75 12.37 7.84
CA ARG A 224 -10.43 13.55 8.37
C ARG A 224 -9.41 14.54 8.90
N GLN A 225 -8.43 14.09 9.69
CA GLN A 225 -7.36 14.95 10.20
C GLN A 225 -6.55 15.59 9.06
N MET A 226 -6.19 14.84 8.02
CA MET A 226 -5.51 15.38 6.84
C MET A 226 -6.35 16.45 6.13
N MET A 227 -7.66 16.20 5.96
CA MET A 227 -8.59 17.17 5.37
C MET A 227 -8.65 18.45 6.20
N HIS A 228 -8.72 18.33 7.52
CA HIS A 228 -8.71 19.47 8.44
C HIS A 228 -7.42 20.27 8.36
N ALA A 229 -6.27 19.60 8.42
CA ALA A 229 -4.97 20.25 8.30
C ALA A 229 -4.88 21.08 7.00
N GLU A 230 -5.40 20.55 5.89
CA GLU A 230 -5.47 21.26 4.61
C GLU A 230 -6.47 22.43 4.61
N MET A 231 -7.62 22.30 5.29
CA MET A 231 -8.61 23.39 5.46
C MET A 231 -8.02 24.55 6.28
N VAL A 232 -7.37 24.23 7.41
CA VAL A 232 -6.68 25.22 8.27
C VAL A 232 -5.57 25.91 7.50
N LYS A 233 -4.76 25.16 6.73
CA LYS A 233 -3.71 25.71 5.87
C LYS A 233 -4.25 26.68 4.81
N ARG A 234 -5.51 26.53 4.39
CA ARG A 234 -6.22 27.41 3.46
C ARG A 234 -6.97 28.57 4.15
N GLY A 235 -6.84 28.70 5.47
CA GLY A 235 -7.45 29.78 6.25
C GLY A 235 -8.95 29.61 6.50
N ILE A 236 -9.47 28.39 6.39
CA ILE A 236 -10.87 28.07 6.74
C ILE A 236 -10.93 27.87 8.26
N PRO A 237 -11.80 28.58 9.01
CA PRO A 237 -11.92 28.46 10.46
C PRO A 237 -12.31 27.05 10.92
N ASP A 238 -11.85 26.67 12.11
CA ASP A 238 -12.22 25.45 12.81
C ASP A 238 -13.39 25.77 13.77
N ASP A 239 -14.62 25.47 13.36
CA ASP A 239 -15.84 25.83 14.09
C ASP A 239 -16.25 24.70 15.08
N ASP A 240 -15.33 24.22 15.91
CA ASP A 240 -15.50 23.16 16.94
C ASP A 240 -16.05 21.80 16.42
N TYR A 241 -16.23 21.65 15.11
CA TYR A 241 -16.72 20.43 14.45
C TYR A 241 -15.80 19.23 14.74
N PHE A 242 -14.49 19.46 14.82
CA PHE A 242 -13.50 18.41 15.04
C PHE A 242 -13.48 17.87 16.47
N ASP A 243 -13.74 18.70 17.47
CA ASP A 243 -13.81 18.27 18.87
C ASP A 243 -15.01 17.33 19.08
N GLY A 244 -16.14 17.63 18.43
CA GLY A 244 -17.31 16.74 18.41
C GLY A 244 -17.02 15.40 17.73
N MET A 245 -16.30 15.40 16.61
CA MET A 245 -15.97 14.17 15.87
C MET A 245 -14.91 13.30 16.57
N ASN A 246 -13.90 13.91 17.20
CA ASN A 246 -12.93 13.17 17.99
C ASN A 246 -13.62 12.49 19.17
N ALA A 247 -14.60 13.14 19.80
CA ALA A 247 -15.41 12.52 20.84
C ALA A 247 -16.21 11.32 20.33
N GLU A 248 -16.82 11.41 19.14
CA GLU A 248 -17.53 10.27 18.51
C GLU A 248 -16.59 9.10 18.16
N LEU A 249 -15.37 9.38 17.69
CA LEU A 249 -14.37 8.35 17.41
C LEU A 249 -13.87 7.68 18.69
N SER A 250 -13.51 8.47 19.71
CA SER A 250 -13.10 7.93 21.00
C SER A 250 -14.21 7.07 21.62
N GLN A 251 -15.47 7.46 21.44
CA GLN A 251 -16.61 6.65 21.85
C GLN A 251 -16.71 5.34 21.05
N ALA A 252 -16.55 5.37 19.72
CA ALA A 252 -16.61 4.16 18.89
C ALA A 252 -15.48 3.18 19.19
N ILE A 253 -14.26 3.68 19.44
CA ILE A 253 -13.12 2.87 19.88
C ILE A 253 -13.39 2.26 21.25
N HIS A 254 -13.95 3.05 22.18
CA HIS A 254 -14.32 2.57 23.51
C HIS A 254 -15.40 1.47 23.44
N GLU A 255 -16.42 1.64 22.60
CA GLU A 255 -17.47 0.64 22.37
C GLU A 255 -16.90 -0.66 21.78
N TYR A 256 -15.97 -0.56 20.80
CA TYR A 256 -15.28 -1.72 20.22
C TYR A 256 -14.51 -2.52 21.29
N TYR A 257 -13.73 -1.86 22.15
CA TYR A 257 -12.99 -2.54 23.22
C TYR A 257 -13.91 -3.14 24.28
N GLN A 258 -15.06 -2.52 24.59
CA GLN A 258 -16.05 -3.10 25.51
C GLN A 258 -16.70 -4.38 24.98
N GLU A 259 -16.90 -4.50 23.66
CA GLU A 259 -17.54 -5.69 23.05
C GLU A 259 -16.61 -6.91 22.99
N ILE A 260 -15.29 -6.72 22.94
CA ILE A 260 -14.33 -7.79 22.57
C ILE A 260 -13.49 -8.26 23.76
N ALA A 261 -13.32 -7.43 24.80
CA ALA A 261 -12.58 -7.79 26.02
C ALA A 261 -13.19 -7.15 27.29
N PRO A 262 -14.37 -7.60 27.77
CA PRO A 262 -15.04 -7.01 28.92
C PRO A 262 -14.29 -7.17 30.25
N ASP A 263 -13.37 -8.14 30.36
CA ASP A 263 -12.71 -8.51 31.61
C ASP A 263 -11.37 -7.77 31.88
N THR A 264 -10.86 -6.97 30.93
CA THR A 264 -9.67 -6.12 31.12
C THR A 264 -10.02 -4.68 31.49
N PHE A 265 -11.30 -4.33 31.55
CA PHE A 265 -11.78 -2.97 31.82
C PHE A 265 -11.88 -2.66 33.33
N ASN A 266 -10.75 -2.68 34.04
CA ASN A 266 -10.67 -2.16 35.41
C ASN A 266 -10.23 -0.69 35.41
N GLU A 267 -11.21 0.20 35.61
CA GLU A 267 -11.21 1.56 36.21
C GLU A 267 -10.08 2.59 36.04
N GLU A 268 -9.04 2.34 35.25
CA GLU A 268 -8.23 3.39 34.66
C GLU A 268 -8.43 3.29 33.15
N THR A 269 -8.97 4.34 32.53
CA THR A 269 -8.87 4.53 31.08
C THR A 269 -7.42 4.24 30.74
N PRO A 270 -7.12 3.15 30.02
CA PRO A 270 -5.74 2.85 29.74
C PRO A 270 -5.26 4.04 28.88
N ASP A 271 -4.05 4.55 29.14
CA ASP A 271 -3.45 5.79 28.59
C ASP A 271 -3.37 5.84 27.03
N ASN A 272 -3.99 4.84 26.40
CA ASN A 272 -4.17 4.49 25.00
C ASN A 272 -5.51 5.00 24.41
N VAL A 273 -6.08 6.06 24.97
CA VAL A 273 -6.87 6.99 24.15
C VAL A 273 -5.89 8.05 23.68
N ILE A 274 -5.53 8.02 22.39
CA ILE A 274 -4.61 8.97 21.78
C ILE A 274 -5.06 10.41 22.12
N ASP A 275 -4.35 11.06 23.05
CA ASP A 275 -4.40 12.51 23.20
C ASP A 275 -3.59 13.12 22.06
N PHE A 276 -4.24 13.36 20.92
CA PHE A 276 -3.60 13.94 19.72
C PHE A 276 -3.01 15.35 19.97
N ASN A 277 -3.24 15.97 21.13
CA ASN A 277 -2.48 17.16 21.53
C ASN A 277 -1.02 16.83 21.92
N GLN A 278 -0.71 15.60 22.36
CA GLN A 278 0.65 15.15 22.60
C GLN A 278 1.45 14.96 21.30
N ALA A 279 0.84 14.43 20.23
CA ALA A 279 1.47 14.28 18.93
C ALA A 279 1.92 15.62 18.33
N LYS A 280 1.15 16.69 18.59
CA LYS A 280 1.48 18.06 18.18
C LYS A 280 2.71 18.64 18.91
N LYS A 281 3.00 18.18 20.13
CA LYS A 281 4.18 18.63 20.92
C LYS A 281 5.48 17.95 20.50
N ARG A 282 5.43 16.72 19.97
CA ARG A 282 6.64 15.97 19.56
C ARG A 282 7.27 16.49 18.25
N LYS A 283 6.56 17.30 17.44
CA LYS A 283 7.09 17.92 16.20
C LYS A 283 7.78 19.29 16.41
N LEU A 284 7.94 19.75 17.66
CA LEU A 284 8.54 21.05 18.00
C LEU A 284 9.90 20.96 18.72
N HIS A 285 10.53 19.79 18.71
CA HIS A 285 11.90 19.60 19.24
C HIS A 285 12.81 18.93 18.23
#